data_AF-A0A9N8UZI9-F1
#
_entry.id   AF-A0A9N8UZI9-F1
#
_cell.length_a   1.000
_cell.length_b   1.000
_cell.length_c   1.000
_cell.angle_alpha   90.00
_cell.angle_beta   90.00
_cell.angle_gamma   90.00
#
_symmetry.space_group_name_H-M   'P 1'
#
loop_
_entity.id
_entity.type
_entity.pdbx_description
1 polymer ?
#
loop_
_entity_poly.entity_id
_entity_poly.type
_entity_poly.pdbx_seq_one_letter_code
_entity_poly.pdbx_strand_id
1 'polypeptide(L)'
;MTITNKDNDKKPSLAIYGHDARIPELNYVCKHEEEFTVGTLKVRSLHTPSHTKGSVCYYVRDCNEMNDDIERALFTGDTLLTGGCGKFIEGDAKDMYNVLYNILGTLPKDTKVYCGHEYGMSNLQFANTIDPNNQNIRRKLAWLQSADCTVPSTIGDELECNPYLRVSELSIQNATGTLDPYEALQMLRALNDNFNVQNNGINNLNGSLGMNNCVSQFSNGANSKGNNKRAKRAQVMKKLKKYSRDS
;
A
#
# COMPACT_ATOMS: atom_id res chain seq x y z
N MET A 1 16.92 -23.28 17.68
CA MET A 1 17.55 -24.33 16.86
C MET A 1 18.60 -23.65 15.99
N THR A 2 19.88 -23.93 16.23
CA THR A 2 21.01 -23.30 15.51
C THR A 2 21.43 -24.22 14.37
N ILE A 3 21.45 -23.74 13.13
CA ILE A 3 21.93 -24.52 11.98
C ILE A 3 23.36 -24.06 11.67
N THR A 4 24.34 -24.93 11.88
CA THR A 4 25.70 -24.77 11.36
C THR A 4 25.89 -25.69 10.17
N ASN A 5 26.15 -25.14 8.98
CA ASN A 5 26.58 -25.91 7.83
C ASN A 5 27.98 -25.46 7.42
N LYS A 6 28.94 -26.39 7.53
CA LYS A 6 30.27 -26.28 6.94
C LYS A 6 30.14 -26.75 5.50
N ASP A 7 30.13 -25.81 4.55
CA ASP A 7 30.75 -25.95 3.23
C ASP A 7 30.76 -24.58 2.56
N ASN A 8 31.95 -24.16 2.15
CA ASN A 8 32.25 -22.85 1.60
C ASN A 8 31.58 -22.64 0.23
N ASP A 9 31.05 -21.42 0.03
CA ASP A 9 30.48 -20.82 -1.20
C ASP A 9 28.95 -20.89 -1.42
N LYS A 10 28.16 -21.35 -0.45
CA LYS A 10 26.71 -21.11 -0.42
C LYS A 10 26.40 -20.10 0.68
N LYS A 11 25.66 -19.02 0.35
CA LYS A 11 24.97 -18.20 1.37
C LYS A 11 24.26 -19.18 2.33
N PRO A 12 24.32 -19.00 3.66
CA PRO A 12 23.61 -19.87 4.59
C PRO A 12 22.17 -20.04 4.09
N SER A 13 21.64 -21.27 4.13
CA SER A 13 20.36 -21.64 3.51
C SER A 13 19.26 -20.66 3.94
N LEU A 14 18.99 -19.66 3.11
CA LEU A 14 18.01 -18.63 3.41
C LEU A 14 16.64 -19.30 3.44
N ALA A 15 15.85 -19.01 4.47
CA ALA A 15 14.47 -19.46 4.51
C ALA A 15 13.66 -18.61 3.52
N ILE A 16 13.08 -19.27 2.52
CA ILE A 16 12.28 -18.68 1.46
C ILE A 16 10.85 -19.19 1.67
N TYR A 17 10.01 -18.28 2.15
CA TYR A 17 8.61 -18.53 2.51
C TYR A 17 7.67 -18.13 1.36
N GLY A 18 6.60 -18.89 1.17
CA GLY A 18 5.56 -18.63 0.18
C GLY A 18 4.53 -19.76 0.15
N HIS A 19 3.51 -19.68 -0.70
CA HIS A 19 2.46 -20.72 -0.79
C HIS A 19 2.42 -21.42 -2.16
N ASP A 20 3.19 -20.95 -3.14
CA ASP A 20 3.09 -21.38 -4.52
C ASP A 20 4.36 -22.10 -5.00
N ALA A 21 4.23 -23.32 -5.51
CA ALA A 21 5.33 -24.09 -6.06
C ALA A 21 6.04 -23.40 -7.26
N ARG A 22 5.41 -22.37 -7.84
CA ARG A 22 5.99 -21.54 -8.90
C ARG A 22 7.03 -20.53 -8.37
N ILE A 23 7.13 -20.32 -7.05
CA ILE A 23 8.13 -19.42 -6.45
C ILE A 23 9.51 -20.08 -6.55
N PRO A 24 10.51 -19.42 -7.18
CA PRO A 24 11.86 -19.96 -7.26
C PRO A 24 12.47 -20.17 -5.87
N GLU A 25 13.15 -21.30 -5.68
CA GLU A 25 13.90 -21.65 -4.46
C GLU A 25 13.03 -21.76 -3.18
N LEU A 26 11.70 -21.82 -3.32
CA LEU A 26 10.78 -22.02 -2.19
C LEU A 26 11.18 -23.25 -1.36
N ASN A 27 11.43 -23.04 -0.07
CA ASN A 27 11.80 -24.11 0.85
C ASN A 27 10.94 -24.16 2.13
N TYR A 28 10.02 -23.20 2.32
CA TYR A 28 8.96 -23.25 3.34
C TYR A 28 7.60 -22.87 2.73
N VAL A 29 6.72 -23.88 2.59
CA VAL A 29 5.34 -23.67 2.12
C VAL A 29 4.47 -23.22 3.30
N CYS A 30 4.07 -21.96 3.31
CA CYS A 30 3.25 -21.38 4.36
C CYS A 30 1.80 -21.85 4.26
N LYS A 31 1.17 -22.16 5.39
CA LYS A 31 -0.29 -22.36 5.48
C LYS A 31 -0.97 -21.05 5.89
N HIS A 32 -2.28 -20.98 5.67
CA HIS A 32 -3.09 -19.90 6.22
C HIS A 32 -3.04 -19.94 7.76
N GLU A 33 -2.85 -18.78 8.39
CA GLU A 33 -2.69 -18.58 9.84
C GLU A 33 -1.46 -19.27 10.46
N GLU A 34 -0.52 -19.76 9.66
CA GLU A 34 0.73 -20.31 10.18
C GLU A 34 1.62 -19.20 10.74
N GLU A 35 2.16 -19.41 11.94
CA GLU A 35 3.09 -18.48 12.59
C GLU A 35 4.53 -18.99 12.56
N PHE A 36 5.46 -18.07 12.31
CA PHE A 36 6.89 -18.27 12.44
C PHE A 36 7.56 -16.99 12.94
N THR A 37 8.85 -17.05 13.25
CA THR A 37 9.58 -15.92 13.82
C THR A 37 10.72 -15.46 12.93
N VAL A 38 10.91 -14.15 12.85
CA VAL A 38 12.10 -13.54 12.26
C VAL A 38 12.77 -12.69 13.33
N GLY A 39 13.82 -13.24 13.96
CA GLY A 39 14.35 -12.65 15.20
C GLY A 39 13.30 -12.68 16.31
N THR A 40 13.00 -11.51 16.90
CA THR A 40 11.94 -11.34 17.91
C THR A 40 10.55 -11.11 17.32
N LEU A 41 10.47 -10.86 16.01
CA LEU A 41 9.21 -10.55 15.34
C LEU A 41 8.38 -11.82 15.13
N LYS A 42 7.10 -11.76 15.47
CA LYS A 42 6.13 -12.81 15.14
C LYS A 42 5.52 -12.52 13.78
N VAL A 43 5.63 -13.45 12.85
CA VAL A 43 5.07 -13.37 11.50
C VAL A 43 3.97 -14.39 11.38
N ARG A 44 2.79 -13.94 10.94
CA ARG A 44 1.65 -14.78 10.62
C ARG A 44 1.38 -14.72 9.12
N SER A 45 1.43 -15.87 8.47
CA SER A 45 1.09 -16.03 7.06
C SER A 45 -0.42 -16.00 6.89
N LEU A 46 -0.91 -15.15 6.00
CA LEU A 46 -2.31 -15.05 5.62
C LEU A 46 -2.39 -15.43 4.14
N HIS A 47 -2.86 -16.64 3.84
CA HIS A 47 -3.14 -17.03 2.45
C HIS A 47 -4.29 -16.18 1.91
N THR A 48 -4.05 -15.48 0.80
CA THR A 48 -4.96 -14.49 0.21
C THR A 48 -5.18 -14.74 -1.29
N PRO A 49 -5.77 -15.88 -1.66
CA PRO A 49 -5.97 -16.22 -3.07
C PRO A 49 -6.93 -15.24 -3.73
N SER A 50 -6.50 -14.61 -4.83
CA SER A 50 -7.36 -13.88 -5.78
C SER A 50 -6.49 -13.31 -6.90
N HIS A 51 -5.55 -12.42 -6.55
CA HIS A 51 -4.61 -11.87 -7.53
C HIS A 51 -3.81 -13.00 -8.18
N THR A 52 -3.21 -13.85 -7.37
CA THR A 52 -2.80 -15.20 -7.77
C THR A 52 -3.38 -16.20 -6.77
N LYS A 53 -3.51 -17.48 -7.14
CA LYS A 53 -3.97 -18.53 -6.21
C LYS A 53 -2.99 -18.77 -5.06
N GLY A 54 -1.72 -18.45 -5.28
CA GLY A 54 -0.64 -18.60 -4.31
C GLY A 54 -0.28 -17.32 -3.53
N SER A 55 -1.08 -16.25 -3.65
CA SER A 55 -0.82 -14.99 -2.94
C SER A 55 -0.87 -15.17 -1.43
N VAL A 56 0.11 -14.59 -0.72
CA VAL A 56 0.21 -14.60 0.75
C VAL A 56 0.52 -13.18 1.23
N CYS A 57 -0.21 -12.73 2.24
CA CYS A 57 0.14 -11.55 3.01
C CYS A 57 0.86 -11.97 4.30
N TYR A 58 1.84 -11.19 4.74
CA TYR A 58 2.57 -11.45 5.98
C TYR A 58 2.24 -10.40 7.03
N TYR A 59 1.54 -10.81 8.09
CA TYR A 59 1.22 -9.96 9.22
C TYR A 59 2.29 -10.10 10.30
N VAL A 60 3.02 -9.02 10.55
CA VAL A 60 4.19 -8.98 11.43
C VAL A 60 3.85 -8.17 12.68
N ARG A 61 4.20 -8.72 13.83
CA ARG A 61 4.04 -8.08 15.14
C ARG A 61 5.37 -8.03 15.86
N ASP A 62 5.74 -6.86 16.35
CA ASP A 62 6.80 -6.74 17.34
C ASP A 62 6.20 -6.89 18.75
N CYS A 63 6.36 -8.09 19.32
CA CYS A 63 5.79 -8.45 20.62
C CYS A 63 6.85 -8.35 21.74
N ASN A 64 7.66 -7.30 21.74
CA ASN A 64 8.62 -7.06 22.82
C ASN A 64 7.88 -6.88 24.15
N GLU A 65 8.19 -7.75 25.13
CA GLU A 65 7.54 -7.82 26.45
C GLU A 65 7.71 -6.56 27.32
N MET A 66 8.52 -5.59 26.87
CA MET A 66 8.84 -4.36 27.61
C MET A 66 8.01 -3.13 27.20
N ASN A 67 7.16 -3.23 26.17
CA ASN A 67 6.31 -2.13 25.72
C ASN A 67 4.84 -2.57 25.66
N ASP A 68 3.94 -1.74 26.17
CA ASP A 68 2.48 -1.94 26.06
C ASP A 68 1.96 -1.74 24.63
N ASP A 69 2.73 -1.03 23.79
CA ASP A 69 2.41 -0.78 22.38
C ASP A 69 3.02 -1.86 21.48
N ILE A 70 2.15 -2.72 20.92
CA ILE A 70 2.53 -3.71 19.90
C ILE A 70 2.55 -3.03 18.54
N GLU A 71 3.73 -2.86 17.95
CA GLU A 71 3.83 -2.44 16.55
C GLU A 71 3.41 -3.55 15.59
N ARG A 72 2.64 -3.18 14.56
CA ARG A 72 2.02 -4.10 13.60
C ARG A 72 2.27 -3.64 12.18
N ALA A 73 2.69 -4.56 11.32
CA ALA A 73 2.87 -4.34 9.90
C ALA A 73 2.22 -5.46 9.09
N LEU A 74 1.74 -5.16 7.89
CA LEU A 74 1.16 -6.10 6.96
C LEU A 74 1.80 -5.90 5.59
N PHE A 75 2.51 -6.91 5.09
CA PHE A 75 3.05 -6.94 3.73
C PHE A 75 2.04 -7.63 2.83
N THR A 76 1.49 -6.90 1.86
CA THR A 76 0.29 -7.35 1.12
C THR A 76 0.56 -7.75 -0.33
N GLY A 77 1.78 -7.54 -0.82
CA GLY A 77 2.10 -7.72 -2.24
C GLY A 77 1.07 -6.99 -3.11
N ASP A 78 0.46 -7.73 -4.03
CA ASP A 78 -0.51 -7.20 -4.99
C ASP A 78 -1.96 -7.44 -4.55
N THR A 79 -2.20 -7.95 -3.33
CA THR A 79 -3.56 -8.18 -2.83
C THR A 79 -4.26 -6.87 -2.45
N LEU A 80 -3.77 -6.19 -1.41
CA LEU A 80 -4.27 -4.90 -0.95
C LEU A 80 -3.23 -3.83 -1.29
N LEU A 81 -3.67 -2.76 -1.95
CA LEU A 81 -2.84 -1.62 -2.34
C LEU A 81 -3.35 -0.37 -1.65
N THR A 82 -2.52 0.65 -1.48
CA THR A 82 -3.01 1.94 -0.97
C THR A 82 -4.15 2.48 -1.84
N GLY A 83 -5.34 2.62 -1.26
CA GLY A 83 -6.55 3.07 -1.95
C GLY A 83 -7.08 2.12 -3.04
N GLY A 84 -6.57 0.90 -3.16
CA GLY A 84 -6.95 -0.05 -4.21
C GLY A 84 -6.79 -1.52 -3.84
N CYS A 85 -6.96 -2.41 -4.81
CA CYS A 85 -6.63 -3.83 -4.70
C CYS A 85 -6.03 -4.34 -6.01
N GLY A 86 -5.42 -5.52 -5.96
CA GLY A 86 -4.94 -6.22 -7.15
C GLY A 86 -6.03 -6.53 -8.16
N LYS A 87 -5.61 -6.82 -9.39
CA LYS A 87 -6.47 -7.46 -10.40
C LYS A 87 -6.76 -8.89 -10.01
N PHE A 88 -7.94 -9.41 -10.36
CA PHE A 88 -8.34 -10.80 -10.10
C PHE A 88 -7.81 -11.70 -11.22
N ILE A 89 -6.49 -11.96 -11.26
CA ILE A 89 -5.88 -12.68 -12.40
C ILE A 89 -6.20 -14.18 -12.33
N GLU A 90 -6.15 -14.79 -11.14
CA GLU A 90 -6.37 -16.23 -10.96
C GLU A 90 -7.51 -16.57 -9.98
N GLY A 91 -8.35 -15.59 -9.64
CA GLY A 91 -9.52 -15.73 -8.78
C GLY A 91 -10.63 -14.79 -9.22
N ASP A 92 -11.65 -14.65 -8.38
CA ASP A 92 -12.83 -13.83 -8.67
C ASP A 92 -13.15 -12.78 -7.58
N ALA A 93 -14.28 -12.08 -7.74
CA ALA A 93 -14.73 -11.07 -6.79
C ALA A 93 -15.09 -11.64 -5.41
N LYS A 94 -15.54 -12.90 -5.32
CA LYS A 94 -15.83 -13.57 -4.04
C LYS A 94 -14.53 -13.90 -3.31
N ASP A 95 -13.53 -14.38 -4.03
CA ASP A 95 -12.19 -14.61 -3.51
C ASP A 95 -11.61 -13.31 -2.93
N MET A 96 -11.62 -12.22 -3.71
CA MET A 96 -11.12 -10.93 -3.24
C MET A 96 -11.95 -10.37 -2.07
N TYR A 97 -13.27 -10.53 -2.10
CA TYR A 97 -14.13 -10.11 -0.99
C TYR A 97 -13.73 -10.81 0.31
N ASN A 98 -13.61 -12.14 0.27
CA ASN A 98 -13.23 -12.91 1.44
C ASN A 98 -11.87 -12.45 1.99
N VAL A 99 -10.91 -12.23 1.11
CA VAL A 99 -9.58 -11.71 1.47
C VAL A 99 -9.67 -10.32 2.12
N LEU A 100 -10.35 -9.37 1.48
CA LEU A 100 -10.40 -7.99 1.96
C LEU A 100 -11.21 -7.85 3.25
N TYR A 101 -12.39 -8.48 3.35
CA TYR A 101 -13.29 -8.27 4.48
C TYR A 101 -13.08 -9.24 5.63
N ASN A 102 -12.82 -10.52 5.36
CA ASN A 102 -12.79 -11.55 6.39
C ASN A 102 -11.36 -11.84 6.89
N ILE A 103 -10.33 -11.54 6.07
CA ILE A 103 -8.93 -11.80 6.44
C ILE A 103 -8.19 -10.51 6.78
N LEU A 104 -8.10 -9.55 5.84
CA LEU A 104 -7.27 -8.35 6.02
C LEU A 104 -8.00 -7.25 6.81
N GLY A 105 -9.27 -7.00 6.50
CA GLY A 105 -10.09 -5.96 7.13
C GLY A 105 -10.44 -6.23 8.59
N THR A 106 -10.21 -7.46 9.08
CA THR A 106 -10.40 -7.84 10.49
C THR A 106 -9.18 -7.55 11.36
N LEU A 107 -8.05 -7.16 10.76
CA LEU A 107 -6.83 -6.81 11.48
C LEU A 107 -7.00 -5.46 12.24
N PRO A 108 -6.18 -5.22 13.28
CA PRO A 108 -6.21 -3.96 14.03
C PRO A 108 -6.03 -2.75 13.12
N LYS A 109 -6.83 -1.69 13.32
CA LYS A 109 -6.86 -0.50 12.46
C LYS A 109 -5.51 0.23 12.36
N ASP A 110 -4.70 0.15 13.40
CA ASP A 110 -3.35 0.73 13.48
C ASP A 110 -2.28 -0.09 12.72
N THR A 111 -2.63 -1.25 12.16
CA THR A 111 -1.72 -2.08 11.37
C THR A 111 -1.24 -1.33 10.13
N LYS A 112 0.07 -1.08 10.04
CA LYS A 112 0.72 -0.43 8.90
C LYS A 112 0.70 -1.33 7.67
N VAL A 113 0.25 -0.85 6.52
CA VAL A 113 0.13 -1.63 5.27
C VAL A 113 1.25 -1.26 4.31
N TYR A 114 1.98 -2.28 3.84
CA TYR A 114 3.08 -2.17 2.88
C TYR A 114 2.75 -3.01 1.63
N CYS A 115 2.32 -2.35 0.56
CA CYS A 115 1.94 -2.98 -0.70
C CYS A 115 3.10 -3.11 -1.69
N GLY A 116 2.93 -3.96 -2.71
CA GLY A 116 3.95 -4.30 -3.70
C GLY A 116 4.23 -3.22 -4.75
N HIS A 117 3.33 -2.26 -4.94
CA HIS A 117 3.44 -1.22 -5.99
C HIS A 117 3.04 0.17 -5.52
N GLU A 118 3.68 1.17 -6.13
CA GLU A 118 3.42 2.60 -5.93
C GLU A 118 2.27 3.09 -6.83
N TYR A 119 1.06 2.57 -6.58
CA TYR A 119 -0.17 2.95 -7.28
C TYR A 119 -1.10 3.85 -6.46
N GLY A 120 -0.69 4.26 -5.25
CA GLY A 120 -1.58 4.95 -4.31
C GLY A 120 -2.17 6.24 -4.86
N MET A 121 -1.40 7.05 -5.61
CA MET A 121 -1.91 8.27 -6.22
C MET A 121 -3.03 7.99 -7.25
N SER A 122 -2.79 7.09 -8.21
CA SER A 122 -3.80 6.74 -9.23
C SER A 122 -5.02 6.07 -8.62
N ASN A 123 -4.81 5.20 -7.62
CA ASN A 123 -5.88 4.51 -6.91
C ASN A 123 -6.77 5.49 -6.15
N LEU A 124 -6.20 6.47 -5.44
CA LEU A 124 -6.98 7.47 -4.71
C LEU A 124 -7.65 8.49 -5.63
N GLN A 125 -7.06 8.79 -6.78
CA GLN A 125 -7.73 9.58 -7.82
C GLN A 125 -8.96 8.84 -8.36
N PHE A 126 -8.84 7.54 -8.65
CA PHE A 126 -9.97 6.69 -9.00
C PHE A 126 -11.01 6.67 -7.87
N ALA A 127 -10.60 6.41 -6.63
CA ALA A 127 -11.49 6.40 -5.47
C ALA A 127 -12.27 7.72 -5.31
N ASN A 128 -11.64 8.87 -5.58
CA ASN A 128 -12.29 10.18 -5.55
C ASN A 128 -13.32 10.37 -6.68
N THR A 129 -13.24 9.62 -7.77
CA THR A 129 -14.30 9.61 -8.79
C THR A 129 -15.51 8.78 -8.38
N ILE A 130 -15.29 7.73 -7.58
CA ILE A 130 -16.33 6.84 -7.07
C ILE A 130 -17.06 7.47 -5.87
N ASP A 131 -16.32 8.06 -4.93
CA ASP A 131 -16.87 8.69 -3.73
C ASP A 131 -16.32 10.12 -3.55
N PRO A 132 -16.77 11.08 -4.39
CA PRO A 132 -16.21 12.44 -4.43
C PRO A 132 -16.44 13.24 -3.15
N ASN A 133 -17.38 12.82 -2.30
CA ASN A 133 -17.72 13.51 -1.07
C ASN A 133 -16.92 13.01 0.15
N ASN A 134 -16.20 11.90 0.02
CA ASN A 134 -15.40 11.35 1.13
C ASN A 134 -14.19 12.25 1.45
N GLN A 135 -14.22 12.85 2.63
CA GLN A 135 -13.15 13.71 3.13
C GLN A 135 -11.84 12.94 3.39
N ASN A 136 -11.90 11.65 3.72
CA ASN A 136 -10.72 10.82 3.98
C ASN A 136 -9.90 10.62 2.72
N ILE A 137 -10.55 10.38 1.57
CA ILE A 137 -9.89 10.30 0.26
C ILE A 137 -9.20 11.62 -0.06
N ARG A 138 -9.91 12.76 0.09
CA ARG A 138 -9.33 14.09 -0.18
C ARG A 138 -8.14 14.42 0.73
N ARG A 139 -8.23 14.09 2.02
CA ARG A 139 -7.12 14.26 2.97
C ARG A 139 -5.92 13.41 2.56
N LYS A 140 -6.14 12.15 2.18
CA LYS A 140 -5.07 11.23 1.75
C LYS A 140 -4.41 11.71 0.44
N LEU A 141 -5.19 12.18 -0.53
CA LEU A 141 -4.68 12.80 -1.77
C LEU A 141 -3.84 14.05 -1.49
N ALA A 142 -4.29 14.93 -0.59
CA ALA A 142 -3.54 16.12 -0.21
C ALA A 142 -2.20 15.76 0.47
N TRP A 143 -2.19 14.77 1.37
CA TRP A 143 -0.98 14.27 1.99
C TRP A 143 0.03 13.75 0.95
N LEU A 144 -0.45 13.00 -0.06
CA LEU A 144 0.39 12.45 -1.13
C LEU A 144 1.04 13.49 -2.05
N GLN A 145 0.56 14.73 -2.09
CA GLN A 145 1.23 15.79 -2.87
C GLN A 145 2.63 16.11 -2.35
N SER A 146 2.90 15.79 -1.08
CA SER A 146 4.17 16.07 -0.41
C SER A 146 4.91 14.83 0.09
N ALA A 147 4.31 13.63 -0.06
CA ALA A 147 4.89 12.38 0.36
C ALA A 147 5.89 11.84 -0.68
N ASP A 148 6.95 11.21 -0.21
CA ASP A 148 7.95 10.57 -1.10
C ASP A 148 7.48 9.20 -1.63
N CYS A 149 6.51 8.55 -0.95
CA CYS A 149 5.86 7.30 -1.36
C CYS A 149 4.48 7.17 -0.71
N THR A 150 3.63 6.27 -1.26
CA THR A 150 2.27 6.04 -0.72
C THR A 150 2.21 5.09 0.46
N VAL A 151 3.33 4.44 0.81
CA VAL A 151 3.44 3.48 1.91
C VAL A 151 4.23 4.04 3.12
N PRO A 152 3.94 3.57 4.34
CA PRO A 152 2.78 2.75 4.68
C PRO A 152 1.48 3.57 4.74
N SER A 153 0.36 2.93 4.40
CA SER A 153 -0.96 3.33 4.92
C SER A 153 -1.28 2.51 6.18
N THR A 154 -2.52 2.54 6.66
CA THR A 154 -2.98 1.66 7.75
C THR A 154 -4.26 0.93 7.36
N ILE A 155 -4.59 -0.19 8.00
CA ILE A 155 -5.90 -0.86 7.80
C ILE A 155 -7.06 0.12 8.07
N GLY A 156 -6.92 0.99 9.08
CA GLY A 156 -7.88 2.05 9.35
C GLY A 156 -8.03 3.03 8.18
N ASP A 157 -6.93 3.52 7.62
CA ASP A 157 -6.96 4.36 6.42
C ASP A 157 -7.69 3.66 5.27
N GLU A 158 -7.35 2.40 4.99
CA GLU A 158 -7.94 1.65 3.88
C GLU A 158 -9.44 1.43 4.08
N LEU A 159 -9.91 1.08 5.28
CA LEU A 159 -11.34 0.99 5.59
C LEU A 159 -12.08 2.33 5.39
N GLU A 160 -11.39 3.46 5.57
CA GLU A 160 -11.96 4.80 5.46
C GLU A 160 -11.95 5.37 4.03
N CYS A 161 -11.01 4.97 3.18
CA CYS A 161 -10.79 5.62 1.87
C CYS A 161 -10.76 4.66 0.66
N ASN A 162 -10.53 3.36 0.86
CA ASN A 162 -10.40 2.41 -0.23
C ASN A 162 -11.77 1.91 -0.69
N PRO A 163 -12.20 2.15 -1.94
CA PRO A 163 -13.54 1.78 -2.40
C PRO A 163 -13.78 0.27 -2.35
N TYR A 164 -12.74 -0.56 -2.49
CA TYR A 164 -12.86 -2.02 -2.45
C TYR A 164 -13.15 -2.55 -1.03
N LEU A 165 -12.79 -1.80 0.02
CA LEU A 165 -13.11 -2.10 1.42
C LEU A 165 -14.36 -1.37 1.93
N ARG A 166 -15.12 -0.75 1.02
CA ARG A 166 -16.30 0.06 1.33
C ARG A 166 -17.52 -0.30 0.49
N VAL A 167 -17.62 -1.52 -0.06
CA VAL A 167 -18.69 -1.89 -1.01
C VAL A 167 -20.09 -1.93 -0.40
N SER A 168 -20.20 -1.92 0.93
CA SER A 168 -21.47 -1.77 1.65
C SER A 168 -21.88 -0.32 1.87
N GLU A 169 -21.01 0.65 1.57
CA GLU A 169 -21.33 2.07 1.70
C GLU A 169 -22.25 2.53 0.56
N LEU A 170 -23.24 3.37 0.90
CA LEU A 170 -24.23 3.85 -0.06
C LEU A 170 -23.58 4.60 -1.24
N SER A 171 -22.46 5.31 -1.02
CA SER A 171 -21.72 5.97 -2.09
C SER A 171 -21.20 4.98 -3.12
N ILE A 172 -20.67 3.85 -2.67
CA ILE A 172 -20.15 2.80 -3.55
C ILE A 172 -21.30 2.08 -4.26
N GLN A 173 -22.35 1.72 -3.54
CA GLN A 173 -23.55 1.07 -4.11
C GLN A 173 -24.22 1.92 -5.19
N ASN A 174 -24.30 3.24 -4.99
CA ASN A 174 -24.82 4.17 -5.99
C ASN A 174 -23.91 4.26 -7.22
N ALA A 175 -22.58 4.25 -7.02
CA ALA A 175 -21.62 4.31 -8.11
C ALA A 175 -21.57 3.01 -8.93
N THR A 176 -21.79 1.86 -8.30
CA THR A 176 -21.78 0.54 -8.96
C THR A 176 -23.17 0.11 -9.46
N GLY A 177 -24.24 0.69 -8.93
CA GLY A 177 -25.62 0.37 -9.28
C GLY A 177 -26.13 -0.95 -8.68
N THR A 178 -25.48 -1.47 -7.64
CA THR A 178 -25.84 -2.76 -7.02
C THR A 178 -25.63 -2.74 -5.50
N LEU A 179 -26.45 -3.53 -4.80
CA LEU A 179 -26.31 -3.79 -3.37
C LEU A 179 -25.54 -5.08 -3.07
N ASP A 180 -25.31 -5.92 -4.09
CA ASP A 180 -24.52 -7.14 -3.93
C ASP A 180 -23.03 -6.76 -3.83
N PRO A 181 -22.35 -7.10 -2.72
CA PRO A 181 -20.96 -6.71 -2.51
C PRO A 181 -19.99 -7.34 -3.52
N TYR A 182 -20.27 -8.54 -4.03
CA TYR A 182 -19.43 -9.22 -5.01
C TYR A 182 -19.57 -8.57 -6.38
N GLU A 183 -20.79 -8.23 -6.79
CA GLU A 183 -21.04 -7.48 -8.02
C GLU A 183 -20.43 -6.08 -7.94
N ALA A 184 -20.54 -5.41 -6.79
CA ALA A 184 -19.93 -4.11 -6.55
C ALA A 184 -18.39 -4.16 -6.71
N LEU A 185 -17.72 -5.17 -6.15
CA LEU A 185 -16.29 -5.38 -6.35
C LEU A 185 -15.93 -5.61 -7.82
N GLN A 186 -16.69 -6.47 -8.51
CA GLN A 186 -16.48 -6.74 -9.93
C GLN A 186 -16.63 -5.45 -10.77
N MET A 187 -17.64 -4.64 -10.47
CA MET A 187 -17.89 -3.37 -11.15
C MET A 187 -16.78 -2.36 -10.87
N LEU A 188 -16.38 -2.18 -9.60
CA LEU A 188 -15.25 -1.31 -9.24
C LEU A 188 -13.97 -1.72 -9.95
N ARG A 189 -13.72 -3.02 -10.11
CA ARG A 189 -12.55 -3.54 -10.83
C ARG A 189 -12.61 -3.16 -12.31
N ALA A 190 -13.77 -3.37 -12.96
CA ALA A 190 -13.98 -3.01 -14.37
C ALA A 190 -13.87 -1.50 -14.61
N LEU A 191 -14.40 -0.67 -13.71
CA LEU A 191 -14.29 0.79 -13.79
C LEU A 191 -12.83 1.24 -13.65
N ASN A 192 -12.09 0.70 -12.68
CA ASN A 192 -10.70 1.06 -12.46
C ASN A 192 -9.79 0.59 -13.61
N ASP A 193 -10.05 -0.58 -14.19
CA ASP A 193 -9.28 -1.09 -15.34
C ASP A 193 -9.40 -0.21 -16.58
N ASN A 194 -10.49 0.56 -16.69
CA ASN A 194 -10.73 1.54 -17.76
C ASN A 194 -10.43 2.99 -17.33
N PHE A 195 -9.98 3.22 -16.10
CA PHE A 195 -9.72 4.55 -15.59
C PHE A 195 -8.39 5.10 -16.13
N ASN A 196 -8.46 6.24 -16.82
CA ASN A 196 -7.28 6.96 -17.28
C ASN A 196 -7.14 8.30 -16.55
N VAL A 197 -6.06 8.44 -15.78
CA VAL A 197 -5.74 9.63 -14.99
C VAL A 197 -5.68 10.90 -15.86
N GLN A 198 -5.14 10.82 -17.08
CA GLN A 198 -4.93 12.00 -17.93
C GLN A 198 -6.25 12.60 -18.43
N ASN A 199 -7.25 11.76 -18.68
CA ASN A 199 -8.55 12.22 -19.18
C ASN A 199 -9.46 12.77 -18.05
N ASN A 200 -9.26 12.30 -16.82
CA ASN A 200 -10.11 12.62 -15.68
C ASN A 200 -9.49 13.64 -14.70
N GLY A 201 -8.18 13.88 -14.78
CA GLY A 201 -7.46 14.82 -13.90
C GLY A 201 -7.61 16.30 -14.26
N ILE A 202 -7.93 16.63 -15.52
CA ILE A 202 -8.04 18.03 -15.99
C ILE A 202 -9.40 18.65 -15.60
N ASN A 203 -10.47 17.85 -15.48
CA ASN A 203 -11.82 18.38 -15.30
C ASN A 203 -12.24 18.55 -13.82
N ASN A 204 -11.59 17.87 -12.86
CA ASN A 204 -12.04 17.87 -11.46
C ASN A 204 -11.19 18.68 -10.47
N LEU A 205 -10.01 19.19 -10.86
CA LEU A 205 -9.21 20.05 -9.99
C LEU A 205 -9.54 21.55 -10.16
N ASN A 206 -10.11 21.95 -11.30
CA ASN A 206 -10.48 23.34 -11.58
C ASN A 206 -11.88 23.74 -11.07
N GLY A 207 -12.68 22.78 -10.57
CA GLY A 207 -14.06 23.02 -10.13
C GLY A 207 -14.25 23.25 -8.62
N SER A 208 -13.21 23.11 -7.79
CA SER A 208 -13.33 23.09 -6.32
C SER A 208 -12.47 24.14 -5.60
N LEU A 209 -11.68 24.93 -6.33
CA LEU A 209 -10.97 26.08 -5.77
C LEU A 209 -11.48 27.35 -6.43
N GLY A 210 -12.40 28.04 -5.75
CA GLY A 210 -12.71 29.43 -6.03
C GLY A 210 -11.47 30.29 -5.82
N MET A 211 -10.67 30.46 -6.86
CA MET A 211 -9.63 31.49 -6.97
C MET A 211 -9.78 32.18 -8.33
N ASN A 212 -10.74 33.10 -8.39
CA ASN A 212 -10.67 34.20 -9.35
C ASN A 212 -9.51 35.12 -8.94
N ASN A 213 -8.80 35.64 -9.95
CA ASN A 213 -7.71 36.62 -9.91
C ASN A 213 -6.32 36.15 -9.47
N CYS A 214 -5.56 35.58 -10.41
CA CYS A 214 -4.18 36.04 -10.68
C CYS A 214 -3.65 35.50 -12.02
N VAL A 215 -4.27 35.90 -13.14
CA VAL A 215 -3.65 35.78 -14.47
C VAL A 215 -3.49 37.18 -15.04
N SER A 216 -2.58 37.95 -14.45
CA SER A 216 -1.81 39.00 -15.11
C SER A 216 -0.72 39.43 -14.14
N GLN A 217 0.47 39.69 -14.66
CA GLN A 217 1.72 39.98 -13.93
C GLN A 217 2.49 38.75 -13.43
N PHE A 218 3.18 38.06 -14.34
CA PHE A 218 4.59 37.65 -14.14
C PHE A 218 5.19 37.29 -15.51
N SER A 219 5.18 38.27 -16.42
CA SER A 219 6.24 38.41 -17.42
C SER A 219 7.27 39.36 -16.82
N ASN A 220 8.54 38.91 -16.78
CA ASN A 220 9.75 39.55 -16.27
C ASN A 220 10.20 39.11 -14.87
N GLY A 221 11.28 38.31 -14.84
CA GLY A 221 11.97 37.95 -13.59
C GLY A 221 12.91 36.76 -13.75
N ALA A 222 13.89 36.88 -14.64
CA ALA A 222 15.02 35.96 -14.69
C ALA A 222 15.90 36.07 -13.42
N ASN A 223 16.58 34.96 -13.10
CA ASN A 223 17.75 34.80 -12.23
C ASN A 223 17.59 34.63 -10.70
N SER A 224 18.29 33.60 -10.21
CA SER A 224 18.84 33.40 -8.85
C SER A 224 18.16 32.44 -7.83
N LYS A 225 17.93 31.16 -8.15
CA LYS A 225 17.76 30.11 -7.10
C LYS A 225 18.43 28.76 -7.46
N GLY A 226 19.73 28.79 -7.77
CA GLY A 226 20.52 27.58 -8.09
C GLY A 226 21.47 27.08 -6.98
N ASN A 227 21.81 27.88 -5.96
CA ASN A 227 22.98 27.61 -5.12
C ASN A 227 22.74 26.93 -3.76
N ASN A 228 21.48 26.70 -3.34
CA ASN A 228 21.21 26.26 -1.96
C ASN A 228 21.06 24.73 -1.77
N LYS A 229 20.91 23.94 -2.85
CA LYS A 229 20.81 22.45 -2.75
C LYS A 229 22.17 21.75 -2.70
N ARG A 230 23.22 22.35 -3.29
CA ARG A 230 24.58 21.75 -3.33
C ARG A 230 25.33 21.89 -2.00
N ALA A 231 25.12 22.99 -1.28
CA ALA A 231 25.70 23.23 0.04
C ALA A 231 25.14 22.28 1.12
N LYS A 232 23.82 22.01 1.10
CA LYS A 232 23.18 21.08 2.05
C LYS A 232 23.63 19.61 1.86
N ARG A 233 23.89 19.17 0.62
CA ARG A 233 24.42 17.81 0.34
C ARG A 233 25.86 17.60 0.83
N ALA A 234 26.71 18.63 0.76
CA ALA A 234 28.09 18.55 1.24
C ALA A 234 28.20 18.44 2.78
N GLN A 235 27.25 19.04 3.50
CA GLN A 235 27.24 19.05 4.97
C GLN A 235 26.76 17.73 5.59
N VAL A 236 25.84 17.02 4.92
CA VAL A 236 25.38 15.68 5.32
C VAL A 236 26.48 14.62 5.08
N MET A 237 27.19 14.69 3.96
CA MET A 237 28.28 13.75 3.64
C MET A 237 29.50 13.90 4.56
N LYS A 238 29.76 15.10 5.11
CA LYS A 238 30.80 15.31 6.13
C LYS A 238 30.42 14.69 7.49
N LYS A 239 29.14 14.60 7.83
CA LYS A 239 28.65 13.96 9.07
C LYS A 239 28.74 12.43 9.01
N LEU A 240 28.49 11.83 7.85
CA LEU A 240 28.55 10.36 7.67
C LEU A 240 29.99 9.80 7.66
N LYS A 241 30.98 10.56 7.19
CA LYS A 241 32.40 10.12 7.23
C LYS A 241 33.02 10.13 8.63
N LYS A 242 32.41 10.81 9.62
CA LYS A 242 32.91 10.84 11.01
C LYS A 242 32.47 9.61 11.80
N TYR A 243 31.33 8.99 11.46
CA TYR A 243 30.81 7.80 12.14
C TYR A 243 31.46 6.46 11.70
N SER A 244 32.21 6.47 10.59
CA SER A 244 32.86 5.26 10.04
C SER A 244 34.31 5.06 10.54
N ARG A 245 34.78 5.83 11.51
CA ARG A 245 36.17 5.76 12.02
C ARG A 245 36.30 5.48 13.53
N ASP A 246 35.19 5.32 14.25
CA ASP A 246 35.18 4.99 15.69
C ASP A 246 34.43 3.67 15.98
N SER A 247 34.52 2.69 15.07
CA SER A 247 34.06 1.31 15.28
C SER A 247 35.07 0.34 14.70
#